data_AF-A0A504YVN3-F1
#
_entry.id   AF-A0A504YVN3-F1
#
_cell.length_a   1.000
_cell.length_b   1.000
_cell.length_c   1.000
_cell.angle_alpha   90.00
_cell.angle_beta   90.00
_cell.angle_gamma   90.00
#
_symmetry.space_group_name_H-M   'P 1'
#
loop_
_entity.id
_entity.type
_entity.pdbx_description
1 polymer ?
#
loop_
_entity_poly.entity_id
_entity_poly.type
_entity_poly.pdbx_seq_one_letter_code
_entity_poly.pdbx_strand_id
1 'polypeptide(L)'
;MFFEARKKKDMYLWMSCIPNGPSAKFLVENVHTTSELKLTGNCLKTSRPILAFDPSFDNSNEPHLRLLRELFVQLLGTPNHHPRSQPFIDKTFVFGFLNDRIWFRTYQIAEESAALVEVGPRFSLNPIRIFAGSFCGAVLYSNPKYVSPNWVRHNVLRQHQDKYASRTQAKVESEIRKKNRTQTYAVDELDDIFE
;
A
#
# COMPACT_ATOMS: atom_id res chain seq x y z
N MET A 1 -9.02 -14.20 9.91
CA MET A 1 -8.69 -13.19 8.87
C MET A 1 -9.77 -13.20 7.80
N PHE A 2 -10.11 -12.05 7.22
CA PHE A 2 -11.11 -11.93 6.16
C PHE A 2 -10.61 -11.00 5.04
N PHE A 3 -10.61 -11.50 3.80
CA PHE A 3 -10.17 -10.76 2.62
C PHE A 3 -11.38 -10.18 1.88
N GLU A 4 -11.42 -8.85 1.76
CA GLU A 4 -12.47 -8.12 1.07
C GLU A 4 -11.89 -7.54 -0.24
N ALA A 5 -12.16 -8.23 -1.36
CA ALA A 5 -11.77 -7.75 -2.68
C ALA A 5 -12.86 -6.83 -3.27
N ARG A 6 -12.48 -5.63 -3.72
CA ARG A 6 -13.40 -4.66 -4.33
C ARG A 6 -12.97 -4.34 -5.75
N LYS A 7 -13.95 -4.29 -6.66
CA LYS A 7 -13.78 -3.91 -8.07
C LYS A 7 -12.69 -4.70 -8.81
N LYS A 8 -12.33 -5.91 -8.33
CA LYS A 8 -11.22 -6.74 -8.83
C LYS A 8 -9.87 -6.00 -8.88
N LYS A 9 -9.69 -4.96 -8.04
CA LYS A 9 -8.50 -4.09 -8.06
C LYS A 9 -7.96 -3.81 -6.67
N ASP A 10 -8.85 -3.52 -5.72
CA ASP A 10 -8.44 -3.15 -4.37
C ASP A 10 -8.68 -4.36 -3.43
N MET A 11 -7.69 -4.67 -2.58
CA MET A 11 -7.80 -5.72 -1.57
C MET A 11 -7.74 -5.10 -0.18
N TYR A 12 -8.75 -5.38 0.63
CA TYR A 12 -8.78 -5.03 2.04
C TYR A 12 -8.62 -6.29 2.88
N LEU A 13 -7.85 -6.19 3.95
CA LEU A 13 -7.63 -7.29 4.88
C LEU A 13 -8.15 -6.90 6.25
N TRP A 14 -9.01 -7.75 6.78
CA TRP A 14 -9.46 -7.68 8.15
C TRP A 14 -8.78 -8.75 8.99
N MET A 15 -8.22 -8.31 10.11
CA MET A 15 -7.59 -9.14 11.11
C MET A 15 -8.32 -8.91 12.44
N SER A 16 -8.76 -9.97 13.11
CA SER A 16 -9.57 -9.85 14.32
C SER A 16 -9.31 -11.04 15.24
N CYS A 17 -9.25 -10.77 16.54
CA CYS A 17 -9.32 -11.81 17.58
C CYS A 17 -10.79 -12.08 17.92
N ILE A 18 -11.28 -13.25 17.54
CA ILE A 18 -12.68 -13.66 17.76
C ILE A 18 -12.79 -14.32 19.15
N PRO A 19 -13.86 -14.08 19.94
CA PRO A 19 -15.06 -13.30 19.61
C PRO A 19 -15.01 -11.81 20.00
N ASN A 20 -14.13 -11.42 20.93
CA ASN A 20 -14.26 -10.13 21.62
C ASN A 20 -13.58 -8.95 20.91
N GLY A 21 -12.73 -9.19 19.90
CA GLY A 21 -11.85 -8.17 19.32
C GLY A 21 -10.48 -8.12 20.00
N PRO A 22 -9.63 -7.14 19.64
CA PRO A 22 -9.88 -6.07 18.68
C PRO A 22 -9.86 -6.54 17.22
N SER A 23 -10.29 -5.67 16.31
CA SER A 23 -10.17 -5.90 14.87
C SER A 23 -9.52 -4.73 14.15
N ALA A 24 -8.70 -5.01 13.15
CA ALA A 24 -8.02 -4.01 12.34
C ALA A 24 -8.31 -4.23 10.86
N LYS A 25 -8.59 -3.13 10.16
CA LYS A 25 -8.78 -3.10 8.72
C LYS A 25 -7.56 -2.47 8.06
N PHE A 26 -7.04 -3.15 7.05
CA PHE A 26 -5.91 -2.71 6.24
C PHE A 26 -6.29 -2.63 4.78
N LEU A 27 -5.66 -1.72 4.04
CA LEU A 27 -5.53 -1.81 2.59
C LEU A 27 -4.23 -2.58 2.29
N VAL A 28 -4.32 -3.62 1.48
CA VAL A 28 -3.16 -4.41 1.05
C VAL A 28 -2.61 -3.80 -0.24
N GLU A 29 -1.33 -3.45 -0.24
CA GLU A 29 -0.62 -2.83 -1.36
C GLU A 29 0.70 -3.58 -1.63
N ASN A 30 1.26 -3.42 -2.83
CA ASN A 30 2.57 -3.96 -3.22
C ASN A 30 2.72 -5.49 -3.01
N VAL A 31 1.71 -6.25 -3.44
CA VAL A 31 1.70 -7.71 -3.32
C VAL A 31 2.64 -8.33 -4.34
N HIS A 32 3.57 -9.13 -3.84
CA HIS A 32 4.52 -9.93 -4.58
C HIS A 32 4.38 -11.38 -4.13
N THR A 33 4.21 -12.28 -5.09
CA THR A 33 3.92 -13.70 -4.82
C THR A 33 5.19 -14.54 -4.87
N THR A 34 5.17 -15.71 -4.24
CA THR A 34 6.31 -16.65 -4.22
C THR A 34 6.76 -17.11 -5.61
N SER A 35 5.94 -16.96 -6.65
CA SER A 35 6.33 -17.27 -8.03
C SER A 35 7.24 -16.22 -8.68
N GLU A 36 7.58 -15.14 -7.99
CA GLU A 36 8.50 -14.13 -8.53
C GLU A 36 9.94 -14.64 -8.57
N LEU A 37 10.62 -14.41 -9.70
CA LEU A 37 11.97 -14.92 -9.98
C LEU A 37 13.03 -14.55 -8.93
N LYS A 38 12.86 -13.42 -8.24
CA LYS A 38 13.82 -12.92 -7.23
C LYS A 38 13.67 -13.60 -5.86
N LEU A 39 12.58 -14.35 -5.65
CA LEU A 39 12.27 -15.02 -4.38
C LEU A 39 12.68 -16.48 -4.49
N THR A 40 13.95 -16.75 -4.18
CA THR A 40 14.59 -18.06 -4.37
C THR A 40 14.53 -18.95 -3.15
N GLY A 41 14.08 -18.43 -2.00
CA GLY A 41 14.00 -19.20 -0.76
C GLY A 41 12.88 -20.24 -0.78
N ASN A 42 13.01 -21.26 0.05
CA ASN A 42 11.97 -22.27 0.29
C ASN A 42 11.85 -22.56 1.79
N CYS A 43 10.64 -22.79 2.27
CA CYS A 43 10.41 -23.18 3.66
C CYS A 43 9.30 -24.21 3.77
N LEU A 44 9.42 -25.06 4.77
CA LEU A 44 8.42 -25.96 5.27
C LEU A 44 7.09 -25.23 5.50
N LYS A 45 6.04 -25.80 4.93
CA LYS A 45 4.70 -25.22 4.96
C LYS A 45 4.20 -24.99 6.39
N THR A 46 4.45 -25.93 7.30
CA THR A 46 3.86 -25.95 8.65
C THR A 46 4.87 -25.77 9.78
N SER A 47 6.10 -25.39 9.48
CA SER A 47 7.05 -24.94 10.51
C SER A 47 6.54 -23.70 11.25
N ARG A 48 7.01 -23.53 12.48
CA ARG A 48 6.66 -22.39 13.33
C ARG A 48 7.52 -21.17 12.94
N PRO A 49 6.92 -20.04 12.52
CA PRO A 49 7.70 -18.88 12.14
C PRO A 49 8.22 -18.14 13.38
N ILE A 50 9.43 -17.58 13.27
CA ILE A 50 9.87 -16.51 14.18
C ILE A 50 9.23 -15.21 13.72
N LEU A 51 8.65 -14.44 14.63
CA LEU A 51 8.07 -13.12 14.32
C LEU A 51 9.06 -12.03 14.75
N ALA A 52 9.63 -11.33 13.78
CA ALA A 52 10.54 -10.23 13.99
C ALA A 52 9.82 -8.90 13.71
N PHE A 53 9.80 -8.02 14.71
CA PHE A 53 9.19 -6.70 14.62
C PHE A 53 10.27 -5.63 14.65
N ASP A 54 10.10 -4.61 13.84
CA ASP A 54 10.85 -3.37 13.91
C ASP A 54 10.67 -2.70 15.29
N PRO A 55 11.73 -2.13 15.91
CA PRO A 55 11.64 -1.35 17.14
C PRO A 55 10.54 -0.27 17.13
N SER A 56 10.16 0.22 15.94
CA SER A 56 9.07 1.18 15.75
C SER A 56 7.74 0.72 16.36
N PHE A 57 7.49 -0.60 16.45
CA PHE A 57 6.29 -1.15 17.07
C PHE A 57 6.23 -0.99 18.60
N ASP A 58 7.35 -0.70 19.24
CA ASP A 58 7.44 -0.54 20.69
C ASP A 58 7.45 0.94 21.14
N ASN A 59 7.43 1.87 20.20
CA ASN A 59 7.41 3.30 20.48
C ASN A 59 6.11 3.72 21.20
N SER A 60 6.24 4.39 22.35
CA SER A 60 5.10 4.87 23.14
C SER A 60 4.25 5.93 22.43
N ASN A 61 4.83 6.66 21.46
CA ASN A 61 4.11 7.70 20.70
C ASN A 61 3.06 7.12 19.73
N GLU A 62 3.22 5.87 19.32
CA GLU A 62 2.35 5.20 18.34
C GLU A 62 1.73 3.92 18.95
N PRO A 63 0.84 4.05 19.96
CA PRO A 63 0.31 2.90 20.71
C PRO A 63 -0.50 1.94 19.83
N HIS A 64 -1.03 2.44 18.72
CA HIS A 64 -1.74 1.62 17.74
C HIS A 64 -0.83 0.56 17.11
N LEU A 65 0.46 0.85 16.89
CA LEU A 65 1.41 -0.15 16.37
C LEU A 65 1.66 -1.26 17.38
N ARG A 66 1.81 -0.94 18.67
CA ARG A 66 1.96 -1.94 19.73
C ARG A 66 0.75 -2.88 19.80
N LEU A 67 -0.47 -2.35 19.65
CA LEU A 67 -1.68 -3.16 19.56
C LEU A 67 -1.66 -4.07 18.32
N LEU A 68 -1.24 -3.54 17.17
CA LEU A 68 -1.12 -4.33 15.94
C LEU A 68 -0.06 -5.42 16.04
N ARG A 69 1.07 -5.17 16.73
CA ARG A 69 2.09 -6.18 17.04
C ARG A 69 1.46 -7.36 17.77
N GLU A 70 0.72 -7.10 18.84
CA GLU A 70 0.06 -8.15 19.61
C GLU A 70 -0.99 -8.91 18.77
N LEU A 71 -1.77 -8.18 17.97
CA LEU A 71 -2.72 -8.78 17.03
C LEU A 71 -2.03 -9.71 16.01
N PHE A 72 -0.88 -9.31 15.47
CA PHE A 72 -0.11 -10.14 14.55
C PHE A 72 0.51 -11.36 15.22
N VAL A 73 0.99 -11.24 16.46
CA VAL A 73 1.50 -12.39 17.24
C VAL A 73 0.42 -13.46 17.39
N GLN A 74 -0.79 -13.06 17.76
CA GLN A 74 -1.90 -14.00 17.98
C GLN A 74 -2.42 -14.63 16.68
N LEU A 75 -2.39 -13.89 15.55
CA LEU A 75 -2.96 -14.36 14.28
C LEU A 75 -1.97 -15.10 13.39
N LEU A 76 -0.69 -14.69 13.39
CA LEU A 76 0.34 -15.22 12.49
C LEU A 76 1.36 -16.10 13.24
N GLY A 77 1.34 -16.09 14.57
CA GLY A 77 2.10 -17.03 15.39
C GLY A 77 1.48 -18.43 15.35
N THR A 78 2.34 -19.45 15.39
CA THR A 78 1.91 -20.84 15.55
C THR A 78 2.10 -21.27 17.02
N PRO A 79 1.05 -21.71 17.72
CA PRO A 79 1.15 -22.18 19.10
C PRO A 79 2.20 -23.27 19.27
N ASN A 80 2.80 -23.33 20.47
CA ASN A 80 3.73 -24.40 20.78
C ASN A 80 3.01 -25.75 20.80
N HIS A 81 3.61 -26.78 20.20
CA HIS A 81 3.00 -28.11 20.05
C HIS A 81 1.67 -28.14 19.28
N HIS A 82 1.47 -27.25 18.31
CA HIS A 82 0.33 -27.36 17.42
C HIS A 82 0.38 -28.72 16.68
N PRO A 83 -0.70 -29.49 16.58
CA PRO A 83 -0.66 -30.88 16.08
C PRO A 83 -0.15 -31.01 14.64
N ARG A 84 -0.24 -29.93 13.86
CA ARG A 84 0.29 -29.86 12.48
C ARG A 84 1.64 -29.16 12.38
N SER A 85 2.17 -28.59 13.47
CA SER A 85 3.45 -27.90 13.42
C SER A 85 4.59 -28.90 13.34
N GLN A 86 5.49 -28.67 12.39
CA GLN A 86 6.75 -29.40 12.34
C GLN A 86 7.71 -28.86 13.42
N PRO A 87 8.63 -29.70 13.92
CA PRO A 87 9.51 -29.34 15.04
C PRO A 87 10.57 -28.29 14.65
N PHE A 88 10.92 -28.19 13.37
CA PHE A 88 11.96 -27.28 12.88
C PHE A 88 11.45 -25.85 12.68
N ILE A 89 12.35 -24.91 12.88
CA ILE A 89 12.14 -23.48 12.65
C ILE A 89 13.04 -23.07 11.48
N ASP A 90 12.44 -22.86 10.32
CA ASP A 90 13.15 -22.58 9.08
C ASP A 90 12.73 -21.27 8.42
N LYS A 91 11.76 -20.54 9.01
CA LYS A 91 11.24 -19.30 8.45
C LYS A 91 11.00 -18.23 9.51
N THR A 92 11.12 -16.99 9.05
CA THR A 92 10.91 -15.79 9.84
C THR A 92 9.96 -14.85 9.10
N PHE A 93 8.95 -14.35 9.80
CA PHE A 93 8.12 -13.24 9.34
C PHE A 93 8.67 -11.94 9.89
N VAL A 94 8.94 -11.00 9.01
CA VAL A 94 9.50 -9.69 9.35
C VAL A 94 8.46 -8.61 9.09
N PHE A 95 8.19 -7.81 10.12
CA PHE A 95 7.30 -6.66 10.08
C PHE A 95 8.13 -5.38 10.22
N GLY A 96 8.32 -4.67 9.11
CA GLY A 96 8.98 -3.36 9.07
C GLY A 96 7.95 -2.23 9.06
N PHE A 97 8.18 -1.14 9.78
CA PHE A 97 7.32 0.04 9.68
C PHE A 97 8.04 1.14 8.92
N LEU A 98 7.54 1.49 7.73
CA LEU A 98 8.17 2.49 6.88
C LEU A 98 7.13 3.22 6.03
N ASN A 99 7.19 4.55 6.01
CA ASN A 99 6.28 5.43 5.26
C ASN A 99 4.80 5.15 5.58
N ASP A 100 4.48 5.07 6.87
CA ASP A 100 3.13 4.81 7.41
C ASP A 100 2.51 3.49 6.92
N ARG A 101 3.36 2.56 6.48
CA ARG A 101 2.98 1.22 6.02
C ARG A 101 3.75 0.17 6.77
N ILE A 102 3.07 -0.95 7.02
CA ILE A 102 3.66 -2.13 7.62
C ILE A 102 4.07 -3.06 6.48
N TRP A 103 5.37 -3.23 6.28
CA TRP A 103 5.93 -4.13 5.29
C TRP A 103 6.06 -5.53 5.89
N PHE A 104 5.41 -6.49 5.25
CA PHE A 104 5.53 -7.90 5.57
C PHE A 104 6.47 -8.59 4.59
N ARG A 105 7.42 -9.36 5.13
CA ARG A 105 8.32 -10.22 4.36
C ARG A 105 8.49 -11.56 5.03
N THR A 106 8.75 -12.58 4.22
CA THR A 106 9.05 -13.94 4.67
C THR A 106 10.45 -14.33 4.22
N TYR A 107 11.27 -14.74 5.18
CA TYR A 107 12.62 -15.22 4.94
C TYR A 107 12.76 -16.67 5.39
N GLN A 108 13.51 -17.45 4.64
CA GLN A 108 14.05 -18.74 5.03
C GLN A 108 15.32 -18.50 5.86
N ILE A 109 15.49 -19.28 6.92
CA ILE A 109 16.71 -19.35 7.71
C ILE A 109 17.57 -20.49 7.13
N ALA A 110 18.72 -20.15 6.52
CA ALA A 110 19.66 -21.15 6.04
C ALA A 110 20.46 -21.73 7.22
N GLU A 111 20.28 -23.02 7.53
CA GLU A 111 20.86 -23.67 8.71
C GLU A 111 22.39 -23.59 8.78
N GLU A 112 23.08 -23.64 7.63
CA GLU A 112 24.55 -23.71 7.57
C GLU A 112 25.25 -22.37 7.85
N SER A 113 24.62 -21.25 7.51
CA SER A 113 25.25 -19.92 7.55
C SER A 113 24.47 -18.87 8.34
N ALA A 114 23.30 -19.24 8.88
CA ALA A 114 22.30 -18.32 9.43
C ALA A 114 21.91 -17.18 8.49
N ALA A 115 22.19 -17.31 7.19
CA ALA A 115 21.79 -16.34 6.18
C ALA A 115 20.28 -16.38 5.96
N LEU A 116 19.71 -15.21 5.65
CA LEU A 116 18.29 -15.07 5.34
C LEU A 116 18.09 -15.00 3.82
N VAL A 117 17.27 -15.91 3.29
CA VAL A 117 16.91 -15.93 1.87
C VAL A 117 15.44 -15.60 1.72
N GLU A 118 15.07 -14.65 0.85
CA GLU A 118 13.68 -14.21 0.70
C GLU A 118 12.84 -15.29 -0.02
N VAL A 119 11.72 -15.71 0.60
CA VAL A 119 10.78 -16.72 0.08
C VAL A 119 9.54 -16.06 -0.52
N GLY A 120 9.06 -15.01 0.13
CA GLY A 120 7.73 -14.44 -0.12
C GLY A 120 6.58 -15.18 0.58
N PRO A 121 5.34 -14.66 0.48
CA PRO A 121 4.96 -13.46 -0.23
C PRO A 121 5.48 -12.17 0.45
N ARG A 122 5.56 -11.09 -0.32
CA ARG A 122 5.84 -9.73 0.17
C ARG A 122 4.63 -8.86 -0.07
N PHE A 123 4.26 -8.07 0.92
CA PHE A 123 3.20 -7.08 0.76
C PHE A 123 3.37 -5.95 1.79
N SER A 124 2.64 -4.87 1.58
CA SER A 124 2.52 -3.77 2.53
C SER A 124 1.07 -3.63 2.98
N LEU A 125 0.90 -3.38 4.26
CA LEU A 125 -0.38 -3.10 4.89
C LEU A 125 -0.43 -1.62 5.24
N ASN A 126 -1.42 -0.92 4.70
CA ASN A 126 -1.74 0.45 5.07
C ASN A 126 -2.91 0.41 6.08
N PRO A 127 -2.70 0.72 7.37
CA PRO A 127 -3.75 0.70 8.38
C PRO A 127 -4.85 1.70 8.04
N ILE A 128 -6.11 1.26 8.07
CA ILE A 128 -7.28 2.13 7.83
C ILE A 128 -7.87 2.53 9.18
N ARG A 129 -8.38 1.53 9.91
CA ARG A 129 -9.06 1.70 11.19
C ARG A 129 -8.86 0.48 12.08
N ILE A 130 -8.88 0.71 13.38
CA ILE A 130 -8.89 -0.32 14.42
C ILE A 130 -10.17 -0.14 15.23
N PHE A 131 -10.84 -1.25 15.50
CA PHE A 131 -12.09 -1.33 16.26
C PHE A 131 -11.88 -2.12 17.54
N ALA A 132 -12.60 -1.74 18.59
CA ALA A 132 -12.56 -2.41 19.88
C ALA A 132 -13.10 -3.84 19.83
N GLY A 133 -14.14 -4.08 19.03
CA GLY A 133 -14.78 -5.39 18.87
C GLY A 133 -14.31 -6.13 17.62
N SER A 134 -14.76 -7.36 17.47
CA SER A 134 -14.51 -8.17 16.29
C SER A 134 -15.41 -7.74 15.13
N PHE A 135 -14.85 -7.05 14.14
CA PHE A 135 -15.56 -6.46 12.98
C PHE A 135 -16.65 -5.43 13.33
N CYS A 136 -16.72 -5.00 14.60
CA CYS A 136 -17.72 -4.07 15.11
C CYS A 136 -17.17 -3.29 16.31
N GLY A 137 -18.00 -2.39 16.87
CA GLY A 137 -17.67 -1.61 18.06
C GLY A 137 -17.04 -0.25 17.77
N ALA A 138 -16.59 0.42 18.84
CA ALA A 138 -16.01 1.76 18.76
C ALA A 138 -14.68 1.76 18.00
N VAL A 139 -14.43 2.82 17.24
CA VAL A 139 -13.17 3.03 16.52
C VAL A 139 -12.12 3.51 17.52
N LEU A 140 -11.11 2.68 17.78
CA LEU A 140 -9.99 3.01 18.66
C LEU A 140 -8.93 3.85 17.96
N TYR A 141 -8.75 3.62 16.67
CA TYR A 141 -7.79 4.35 15.85
C TYR A 141 -8.30 4.50 14.42
N SER A 142 -8.10 5.67 13.84
CA SER A 142 -8.36 5.95 12.43
C SER A 142 -7.13 6.63 11.85
N ASN A 143 -6.55 6.05 10.82
CA ASN A 143 -5.34 6.60 10.21
C ASN A 143 -5.68 7.89 9.44
N PRO A 144 -5.14 9.06 9.83
CA PRO A 144 -5.42 10.32 9.14
C PRO A 144 -4.76 10.41 7.76
N LYS A 145 -3.70 9.63 7.52
CA LYS A 145 -2.95 9.62 6.26
C LYS A 145 -3.51 8.63 5.24
N TYR A 146 -4.49 7.81 5.63
CA TYR A 146 -5.10 6.86 4.72
C TYR A 146 -5.96 7.57 3.67
N VAL A 147 -5.67 7.29 2.40
CA VAL A 147 -6.45 7.75 1.26
C VAL A 147 -6.99 6.53 0.52
N SER A 148 -8.30 6.50 0.26
CA SER A 148 -8.89 5.36 -0.45
C SER A 148 -8.45 5.33 -1.93
N PRO A 149 -8.14 4.14 -2.50
CA PRO A 149 -7.78 4.01 -3.91
C PRO A 149 -8.87 4.52 -4.86
N ASN A 150 -10.14 4.43 -4.46
CA ASN A 150 -11.25 4.98 -5.22
C ASN A 150 -11.19 6.52 -5.29
N TRP A 151 -10.82 7.19 -4.19
CA TRP A 151 -10.67 8.64 -4.16
C TRP A 151 -9.50 9.11 -5.03
N VAL A 152 -8.36 8.41 -4.97
CA VAL A 152 -7.21 8.68 -5.85
C VAL A 152 -7.62 8.57 -7.31
N ARG A 153 -8.27 7.46 -7.69
CA ARG A 153 -8.76 7.26 -9.07
C ARG A 153 -9.75 8.34 -9.49
N HIS A 154 -10.68 8.72 -8.62
CA HIS A 154 -11.63 9.78 -8.89
C HIS A 154 -10.95 11.13 -9.13
N ASN A 155 -9.93 11.48 -8.34
CA ASN A 155 -9.20 12.74 -8.50
C ASN A 155 -8.35 12.79 -9.78
N VAL A 156 -7.69 11.68 -10.13
CA VAL A 156 -6.97 11.57 -11.40
C VAL A 156 -7.92 11.77 -12.59
N LEU A 157 -9.12 11.18 -12.52
CA LEU A 157 -10.16 11.40 -13.54
C LEU A 157 -10.60 12.87 -13.58
N ARG A 158 -10.85 13.51 -12.44
CA ARG A 158 -11.23 14.92 -12.36
C ARG A 158 -10.17 15.85 -12.95
N GLN A 159 -8.89 15.63 -12.67
CA GLN A 159 -7.78 16.39 -13.27
C GLN A 159 -7.72 16.27 -14.80
N HIS A 160 -8.29 15.22 -15.37
CA HIS A 160 -8.37 15.03 -16.82
C HIS A 160 -9.66 15.56 -17.45
N GLN A 161 -10.71 15.85 -16.67
CA GLN A 161 -11.98 16.38 -17.18
C GLN A 161 -11.82 17.78 -17.77
N ASP A 162 -11.06 18.65 -17.11
CA ASP A 162 -10.90 20.04 -17.54
C ASP A 162 -10.06 20.18 -18.82
N LYS A 163 -9.32 19.14 -19.23
CA LYS A 163 -8.49 19.17 -20.43
C LYS A 163 -9.27 19.51 -21.68
N TYR A 164 -10.50 19.02 -21.83
CA TYR A 164 -11.32 19.33 -23.00
C TYR A 164 -11.78 20.79 -22.98
N ALA A 165 -12.26 21.28 -21.83
CA ALA A 165 -12.68 22.67 -21.66
C ALA A 165 -11.51 23.64 -21.89
N SER A 166 -10.34 23.37 -21.30
CA SER A 166 -9.12 24.17 -21.50
C SER A 166 -8.66 24.16 -22.96
N ARG A 167 -8.77 23.03 -23.68
CA ARG A 167 -8.45 22.97 -25.12
C ARG A 167 -9.39 23.82 -25.95
N THR A 168 -10.68 23.80 -25.65
CA THR A 168 -11.68 24.62 -26.35
C THR A 168 -11.45 26.10 -26.08
N GLN A 169 -11.23 26.48 -24.82
CA GLN A 169 -10.89 27.86 -24.44
C GLN A 169 -9.60 28.33 -25.14
N ALA A 170 -8.54 27.52 -25.13
CA ALA A 170 -7.30 27.87 -25.81
C ALA A 170 -7.45 28.04 -27.33
N LYS A 171 -8.34 27.26 -27.98
CA LYS A 171 -8.68 27.46 -29.40
C LYS A 171 -9.39 28.79 -29.62
N VAL A 172 -10.41 29.09 -28.82
CA VAL A 172 -11.15 30.35 -28.89
C VAL A 172 -10.21 31.54 -28.65
N GLU A 173 -9.35 31.49 -27.62
CA GLU A 173 -8.35 32.52 -27.37
C GLU A 173 -7.35 32.69 -28.52
N SER A 174 -6.90 31.59 -29.13
CA SER A 174 -6.02 31.64 -30.29
C SER A 174 -6.69 32.31 -31.49
N GLU A 175 -7.97 32.01 -31.74
CA GLU A 175 -8.75 32.66 -32.80
C GLU A 175 -8.96 34.15 -32.52
N ILE A 176 -9.25 34.52 -31.27
CA ILE A 176 -9.34 35.93 -30.86
C ILE A 176 -8.00 36.63 -31.06
N ARG A 177 -6.88 36.03 -30.64
CA ARG A 177 -5.53 36.57 -30.87
C ARG A 177 -5.23 36.75 -32.35
N LYS A 178 -5.64 35.81 -33.22
CA LYS A 178 -5.49 35.94 -34.68
C LYS A 178 -6.34 37.07 -35.26
N LYS A 179 -7.60 37.22 -34.82
CA LYS A 179 -8.50 38.30 -35.27
C LYS A 179 -8.02 39.69 -34.83
N ASN A 180 -7.51 39.79 -33.60
CA ASN A 180 -7.00 41.05 -33.05
C ASN A 180 -5.58 41.40 -33.58
N ARG A 181 -4.97 40.53 -34.40
CA ARG A 181 -3.65 40.78 -34.99
C ARG A 181 -3.80 41.68 -36.21
N THR A 182 -3.86 43.00 -35.97
CA THR A 182 -4.00 44.03 -37.02
C THR A 182 -2.75 44.17 -37.89
N GLN A 183 -1.57 43.86 -37.36
CA GLN A 183 -0.30 43.78 -38.11
C GLN A 183 0.32 42.39 -37.90
N THR A 184 0.51 41.66 -38.99
CA THR A 184 1.10 40.30 -38.99
C THR A 184 2.62 40.31 -38.91
N TYR A 185 3.23 41.39 -39.36
CA TYR A 185 4.65 41.74 -39.36
C TYR A 185 4.72 43.27 -39.39
N ALA A 186 5.81 43.86 -38.89
CA ALA A 186 6.07 45.27 -39.14
C ALA A 186 6.32 45.41 -40.65
N VAL A 187 5.44 46.14 -41.34
CA VAL A 187 5.63 46.44 -42.77
C VAL A 187 6.75 47.48 -42.83
N ASP A 188 7.86 47.14 -43.49
CA ASP A 188 8.91 48.11 -43.79
C ASP A 188 8.43 48.96 -44.98
N GLU A 189 8.35 50.28 -44.79
CA GLU A 189 7.83 51.19 -45.80
C GLU A 189 8.76 51.30 -47.04
N LEU A 190 9.98 50.76 -46.97
CA LEU A 190 10.97 50.77 -48.06
C LEU A 190 10.96 49.51 -48.95
N ASP A 191 10.16 48.49 -48.61
CA ASP A 191 10.15 47.20 -49.32
C ASP A 191 9.57 47.29 -50.75
N ASP A 192 8.72 48.29 -51.03
CA ASP A 192 8.04 48.50 -52.33
C ASP A 192 8.85 49.38 -53.32
N ILE A 193 10.10 49.75 -53.01
CA ILE A 193 10.87 50.74 -53.80
C ILE A 193 11.55 50.15 -55.05
N PHE A 194 11.58 48.81 -55.19
CA PHE A 194 12.23 48.13 -56.31
C PHE A 194 11.26 47.26 -57.14
N GLU A 195 10.31 47.91 -57.83
CA GLU A 195 9.64 47.35 -59.03
C GLU A 195 9.88 48.23 -60.26
#